data_AF-A0A958L3K6-F1
#
_entry.id   AF-A0A958L3K6-F1
#
_cell.length_a   1.000
_cell.length_b   1.000
_cell.length_c   1.000
_cell.angle_alpha   90.00
_cell.angle_beta   90.00
_cell.angle_gamma   90.00
#
_symmetry.space_group_name_H-M   'P 1'
#
loop_
_entity.id
_entity.type
_entity.pdbx_description
1 polymer ?
#
loop_
_entity_poly.entity_id
_entity_poly.type
_entity_poly.pdbx_seq_one_letter_code
_entity_poly.pdbx_strand_id
1 'polypeptide(L)'
;MGKDAIEMFGVVKECFPNTTFRVECDNGHELLAYLAGKMRRYYIRVLPGDHVIVEISPYDLTKGRITRRLKEAPKPGEKPGDRFGDSSDD
;
A
#
# COMPACT_ATOMS: atom_id res chain seq x y z
N MET A 1 10.69 -13.89 -7.18
CA MET A 1 9.31 -14.39 -7.38
C MET A 1 8.37 -13.59 -6.49
N GLY A 2 7.34 -12.89 -6.94
CA GLY A 2 6.89 -12.44 -8.25
C GLY A 2 6.20 -11.09 -8.00
N LYS A 3 6.48 -10.09 -8.85
CA LYS A 3 6.06 -8.69 -8.70
C LYS A 3 4.61 -8.51 -9.15
N ASP A 4 3.71 -9.28 -8.57
CA ASP A 4 2.27 -9.26 -8.91
C ASP A 4 1.43 -8.79 -7.72
N ALA A 5 2.04 -8.06 -6.79
CA ALA A 5 1.29 -7.45 -5.70
C ALA A 5 0.34 -6.40 -6.28
N ILE A 6 -0.94 -6.54 -5.97
CA ILE A 6 -1.98 -5.61 -6.40
C ILE A 6 -1.96 -4.45 -5.42
N GLU A 7 -1.62 -3.26 -5.89
CA GLU A 7 -1.76 -2.03 -5.11
C GLU A 7 -3.23 -1.62 -5.09
N MET A 8 -3.78 -1.47 -3.90
CA MET A 8 -5.15 -1.01 -3.70
C MET A 8 -5.20 0.10 -2.64
N PHE A 9 -6.16 0.99 -2.82
CA PHE A 9 -6.46 2.04 -1.85
C PHE A 9 -7.41 1.50 -0.78
N GLY A 10 -7.18 1.95 0.45
CA GLY A 10 -8.05 1.61 1.55
C GLY A 10 -7.92 2.57 2.72
N VAL A 11 -8.88 2.46 3.63
CA VAL A 11 -8.97 3.27 4.84
C VAL A 11 -8.73 2.39 6.05
N VAL A 12 -7.89 2.85 6.97
CA VAL A 12 -7.62 2.13 8.21
C VAL A 12 -8.84 2.25 9.13
N LYS A 13 -9.45 1.13 9.51
CA LYS A 13 -10.60 1.11 10.44
C LYS A 13 -10.14 0.96 11.88
N GLU A 14 -9.25 0.00 12.11
CA GLU A 14 -8.83 -0.39 13.46
C GLU A 14 -7.32 -0.66 13.49
N CYS A 15 -6.69 -0.40 14.64
CA CYS A 15 -5.28 -0.70 14.88
C CYS A 15 -5.15 -1.72 16.02
N PHE A 16 -4.46 -2.83 15.75
CA PHE A 16 -4.19 -3.88 16.74
C PHE A 16 -2.79 -3.71 17.37
N PRO A 17 -2.59 -4.18 18.61
CA PRO A 17 -1.32 -4.01 19.34
C PRO A 17 -0.14 -4.78 18.72
N ASN A 18 -0.39 -5.77 17.86
CA ASN A 18 0.63 -6.56 17.17
C ASN A 18 1.19 -5.88 15.90
N THR A 19 1.05 -4.56 15.76
CA THR A 19 1.40 -3.80 14.55
C THR A 19 0.68 -4.24 13.27
N THR A 20 -0.51 -4.83 13.45
CA THR A 20 -1.44 -5.15 12.37
C THR A 20 -2.57 -4.14 12.38
N PHE A 21 -3.05 -3.78 11.20
CA PHE A 21 -4.09 -2.79 10.99
C PHE A 21 -5.20 -3.42 10.18
N ARG A 22 -6.45 -3.15 10.57
CA ARG A 22 -7.62 -3.51 9.77
C ARG A 22 -7.81 -2.42 8.73
N VAL A 23 -7.68 -2.77 7.47
CA VAL A 23 -7.86 -1.86 6.34
C VAL A 23 -9.09 -2.29 5.59
N GLU A 24 -10.02 -1.37 5.41
CA GLU A 24 -11.16 -1.51 4.52
C GLU A 24 -10.74 -0.98 3.16
N CYS A 25 -10.75 -1.87 2.17
CA CYS A 25 -10.41 -1.52 0.81
C CYS A 25 -11.58 -0.80 0.15
N ASP A 26 -11.31 0.01 -0.87
CA ASP A 26 -12.37 0.74 -1.60
C ASP A 26 -13.39 -0.19 -2.26
N ASN A 27 -13.03 -1.46 -2.48
CA ASN A 27 -13.93 -2.50 -2.97
C ASN A 27 -14.92 -3.03 -1.90
N GLY A 28 -14.85 -2.55 -0.65
CA GLY A 28 -15.71 -2.99 0.47
C GLY A 28 -15.22 -4.24 1.21
N HIS A 29 -14.01 -4.73 0.90
CA HIS A 29 -13.39 -5.87 1.58
C HIS A 29 -12.46 -5.41 2.71
N GLU A 30 -12.57 -6.06 3.86
CA GLU A 30 -11.67 -5.83 4.98
C GLU A 30 -10.52 -6.85 4.99
N LEU A 31 -9.30 -6.35 5.21
CA LEU A 31 -8.11 -7.18 5.31
C LEU A 31 -7.22 -6.76 6.47
N LEU A 32 -6.32 -7.67 6.86
CA LEU A 32 -5.31 -7.42 7.87
C LEU A 32 -3.99 -7.06 7.17
N ALA A 33 -3.56 -5.82 7.36
CA ALA A 33 -2.32 -5.32 6.78
C ALA A 33 -1.27 -5.02 7.85
N TYR A 34 -0.01 -5.28 7.52
CA TYR A 34 1.13 -4.93 8.36
C TYR A 34 1.95 -3.80 7.72
N LEU A 35 2.67 -3.04 8.53
CA LEU A 35 3.51 -1.95 8.03
C LEU A 35 4.72 -2.50 7.27
N ALA A 36 4.98 -1.95 6.07
CA ALA A 36 6.23 -2.21 5.37
C ALA A 36 7.43 -1.74 6.21
N GLY A 37 8.56 -2.45 6.09
CA GLY A 37 9.78 -2.11 6.82
C GLY A 37 10.26 -0.67 6.57
N LYS A 38 9.98 -0.12 5.38
CA LYS A 38 10.26 1.28 5.04
C LYS A 38 9.50 2.24 5.97
N MET A 39 8.22 1.99 6.22
CA MET A 39 7.39 2.83 7.10
C MET A 39 7.91 2.85 8.54
N ARG A 40 8.38 1.70 9.04
CA ARG A 40 9.00 1.59 10.37
C ARG A 40 10.29 2.41 10.46
N ARG A 41 11.14 2.40 9.43
CA ARG A 41 12.36 3.22 9.39
C ARG A 41 12.08 4.73 9.44
N TYR A 42 11.00 5.19 8.81
CA TYR A 42 10.61 6.60 8.81
C TYR A 42 9.69 6.98 9.98
N TYR A 43 9.48 6.11 10.96
CA TYR A 43 8.59 6.33 12.11
C TYR A 43 7.18 6.82 11.73
N ILE A 44 6.66 6.33 10.58
CA ILE A 44 5.34 6.75 10.10
C ILE A 44 4.28 6.12 10.99
N ARG A 45 3.55 6.97 11.72
CA ARG A 45 2.39 6.56 12.51
C ARG A 45 1.15 6.51 11.64
N VAL A 46 0.42 5.41 11.76
CA VAL A 46 -0.85 5.18 11.09
C VAL A 46 -1.94 5.15 12.15
N LEU A 47 -2.98 5.95 11.95
CA LEU A 47 -4.14 6.05 12.85
C LEU A 47 -5.39 5.52 12.14
N PRO A 48 -6.40 5.06 12.89
CA PRO A 48 -7.70 4.77 12.30
C PRO A 48 -8.29 6.04 11.66
N GLY A 49 -8.84 5.91 10.46
CA GLY A 49 -9.33 6.99 9.61
C GLY A 49 -8.32 7.47 8.55
N ASP A 50 -7.06 7.00 8.60
CA ASP A 50 -6.06 7.36 7.59
C ASP A 50 -6.25 6.58 6.29
N HIS A 51 -6.03 7.27 5.17
CA HIS A 51 -5.97 6.66 3.85
C HIS A 51 -4.58 6.08 3.61
N VAL A 52 -4.53 4.84 3.17
CA VAL A 52 -3.29 4.10 2.96
C VAL A 52 -3.33 3.35 1.64
N ILE A 53 -2.14 3.11 1.08
CA ILE A 53 -1.96 2.20 -0.05
C ILE A 53 -1.49 0.87 0.52
N VAL A 54 -2.26 -0.17 0.20
CA VAL A 54 -1.97 -1.55 0.56
C VAL A 54 -1.58 -2.34 -0.67
N GLU A 55 -0.45 -3.04 -0.59
CA GLU A 55 -0.06 -4.07 -1.54
C GLU A 55 -0.62 -5.41 -1.06
N ILE A 56 -1.44 -6.03 -1.90
CA ILE A 56 -2.05 -7.33 -1.61
C ILE A 56 -1.40 -8.37 -2.50
N SER A 57 -0.99 -9.48 -1.91
CA SER A 57 -0.53 -10.61 -2.71
C SER A 57 -1.73 -11.22 -3.45
N PRO A 58 -1.63 -11.49 -4.76
CA PRO A 58 -2.74 -12.03 -5.55
C PRO A 58 -3.13 -13.46 -5.11
N TYR A 59 -2.26 -14.10 -4.31
CA TYR A 59 -2.49 -15.40 -3.70
C TYR A 59 -3.31 -15.33 -2.40
N ASP A 60 -3.30 -14.19 -1.70
CA ASP A 60 -3.92 -14.01 -0.38
C ASP A 60 -4.54 -12.61 -0.26
N LEU A 61 -5.84 -12.52 -0.59
CA LEU A 61 -6.60 -11.26 -0.51
C LEU A 61 -6.90 -10.80 0.92
N THR A 62 -6.68 -11.66 1.92
CA THR A 62 -6.94 -11.37 3.35
C THR A 62 -5.77 -10.67 4.05
N LYS A 63 -4.59 -10.68 3.43
CA LYS A 63 -3.36 -10.12 3.99
C LYS A 63 -2.78 -9.07 3.06
N GLY A 64 -2.54 -7.90 3.61
CA GLY A 64 -1.95 -6.78 2.89
C GLY A 64 -0.64 -6.29 3.51
N ARG A 65 0.09 -5.48 2.75
CA ARG A 65 1.27 -4.74 3.22
C ARG A 65 1.04 -3.26 2.98
N ILE A 66 1.08 -2.46 4.04
CA ILE A 66 0.97 -1.01 3.93
C ILE A 66 2.30 -0.43 3.46
N THR A 67 2.34 0.09 2.24
CA THR A 67 3.56 0.68 1.66
C THR A 67 3.68 2.17 1.92
N ARG A 68 2.56 2.91 1.82
CA ARG A 68 2.51 4.37 1.97
C ARG A 68 1.21 4.81 2.63
N ARG A 69 1.30 5.88 3.43
CA ARG A 69 0.15 6.65 3.93
C ARG A 69 -0.07 7.85 3.01
N LEU A 70 -1.32 8.09 2.64
CA LEU A 70 -1.73 9.25 1.85
C LEU A 70 -2.16 10.36 2.82
N LYS A 71 -1.54 11.54 2.69
CA LYS A 71 -2.01 12.76 3.37
C LYS A 71 -3.15 13.44 2.60
N GLU A 72 -3.20 13.22 1.28
CA GLU A 72 -4.18 13.81 0.36
C GLU A 72 -4.56 12.75 -0.68
N ALA A 73 -5.80 12.79 -1.18
CA ALA A 73 -6.25 11.92 -2.25
C ALA A 73 -5.36 12.12 -3.50
N PRO A 74 -4.98 11.04 -4.21
CA PRO A 74 -4.12 11.16 -5.37
C PRO A 74 -4.81 12.02 -6.45
N LYS A 75 -4.09 13.01 -6.97
CA LYS A 75 -4.53 13.75 -8.16
C LYS A 75 -4.47 12.77 -9.35
N PRO A 76 -5.55 12.62 -10.16
CA PRO A 76 -5.54 11.71 -11.28
C PRO A 76 -4.51 12.21 -12.32
N GLY A 77 -3.40 11.48 -12.53
CA GLY A 77 -2.50 11.76 -13.65
C GLY A 77 -1.00 11.44 -13.49
N GLU A 78 -0.48 11.17 -12.30
CA GLU A 78 0.97 10.98 -12.14
C GLU A 78 1.39 9.51 -12.32
N LYS A 79 1.71 9.13 -13.57
CA LYS A 79 2.32 7.82 -13.88
C LYS A 79 3.81 7.85 -13.53
N PRO A 80 4.34 6.94 -12.67
CA PRO A 80 5.76 6.78 -12.50
C PRO A 80 6.26 5.78 -13.54
N GLY A 81 6.56 6.23 -14.75
CA GLY A 81 7.09 5.32 -15.76
C GLY A 81 7.39 5.98 -17.08
N ASP A 82 8.56 6.61 -17.17
CA ASP A 82 9.28 6.85 -18.43
C ASP A 82 10.75 7.20 -18.08
N ARG A 83 11.51 6.21 -17.59
CA ARG A 83 12.98 6.29 -17.45
C ARG A 83 13.71 5.03 -17.92
N PHE A 84 13.08 4.28 -18.83
CA PHE A 84 13.77 3.31 -19.67
C PHE A 84 13.58 3.77 -21.12
N GLY A 85 14.31 4.82 -21.48
CA GLY A 85 14.57 5.20 -22.86
C GLY A 85 16.07 5.06 -23.08
N ASP A 86 16.42 4.25 -24.08
CA ASP A 86 17.71 4.09 -24.75
C ASP A 86 18.97 3.89 -23.88
N SER A 87 19.75 2.83 -24.08
CA SER A 87 20.41 2.60 -25.37
C SER A 87 20.79 1.12 -25.52
N SER A 88 20.16 0.47 -26.49
CA SER A 88 20.70 -0.69 -27.19
C SER A 88 21.55 -0.18 -28.36
N ASP A 89 22.64 -0.89 -28.62
CA ASP A 89 23.38 -0.99 -29.89
C ASP A 89 24.11 0.26 -30.42
N ASP A 90 25.41 0.35 -30.10
CA ASP A 90 26.52 0.41 -31.08
C ASP A 90 27.66 -0.50 -30.61
#